data_AF-A0A0F9RE03-F1
#
_entry.id   AF-A0A0F9RE03-F1
#
_cell.length_a   1.000
_cell.length_b   1.000
_cell.length_c   1.000
_cell.angle_alpha   90.00
_cell.angle_beta   90.00
_cell.angle_gamma   90.00
#
_symmetry.space_group_name_H-M   'P 1'
#
loop_
_entity.id
_entity.type
_entity.pdbx_description
1 polymer ?
#
loop_
_entity_poly.entity_id
_entity_poly.type
_entity_poly.pdbx_seq_one_letter_code
_entity_poly.pdbx_strand_id
1 'polypeptide(L)'
;MEKSRFFIELVKEYAPYARSAVIANKQDLPGALDLETIERITGLKAYAMIAIEQKNQIKMMNILADVLNLNSEEISSLQPLRERDQLIKDAELALKNEDFKYAEIIFEKIAKICFEIGDEHFGKEFYAKAEKINQFLKNSN
;
A
#
# COMPACT_ATOMS: atom_id res chain seq x y z
N MET A 1 -15.96 20.74 11.69
CA MET A 1 -17.03 19.74 11.50
C MET A 1 -17.90 20.04 10.29
N GLU A 2 -18.37 21.27 10.08
CA GLU A 2 -19.22 21.62 8.91
C GLU A 2 -18.60 21.24 7.56
N LYS A 3 -17.32 21.57 7.32
CA LYS A 3 -16.62 21.18 6.09
C LYS A 3 -16.58 19.67 5.86
N SER A 4 -16.43 18.88 6.92
CA SER A 4 -16.40 17.41 6.83
C SER A 4 -17.78 16.83 6.51
N ARG A 5 -18.85 17.44 7.02
CA ARG A 5 -20.23 17.05 6.73
C ARG A 5 -20.57 17.25 5.25
N PHE A 6 -20.12 18.36 4.66
CA PHE A 6 -20.29 18.65 3.24
C PHE A 6 -19.73 17.52 2.35
N PHE A 7 -18.51 17.03 2.60
CA PHE A 7 -17.94 15.93 1.80
C PHE A 7 -18.70 14.62 1.97
N ILE A 8 -19.20 14.33 3.18
CA ILE A 8 -20.01 13.14 3.42
C ILE A 8 -21.33 13.22 2.64
N GLU A 9 -21.96 14.38 2.61
CA GLU A 9 -23.17 14.63 1.82
C GLU A 9 -22.90 14.49 0.32
N LEU A 10 -21.79 15.04 -0.17
CA LEU A 10 -21.37 14.90 -1.56
C LEU A 10 -21.15 13.42 -1.95
N VAL A 11 -20.48 12.65 -1.11
CA VAL A 11 -20.28 11.20 -1.36
C VAL A 11 -21.62 10.48 -1.40
N LYS A 12 -22.55 10.80 -0.49
CA LYS A 12 -23.90 10.21 -0.49
C LYS A 12 -24.70 10.56 -1.74
N GLU A 13 -24.53 11.78 -2.26
CA GLU A 13 -25.24 12.27 -3.45
C GLU A 13 -24.69 11.64 -4.74
N TYR A 14 -23.37 11.69 -4.94
CA TYR A 14 -22.75 11.31 -6.21
C TYR A 14 -22.28 9.86 -6.26
N ALA A 15 -22.04 9.24 -5.10
CA ALA A 15 -21.57 7.85 -4.99
C ALA A 15 -22.29 7.11 -3.85
N PRO A 16 -23.63 6.96 -3.90
CA PRO A 16 -24.44 6.42 -2.79
C PRO A 16 -24.07 4.99 -2.38
N TYR A 17 -23.42 4.23 -3.27
CA TYR A 17 -22.97 2.85 -3.02
C TYR A 17 -21.49 2.76 -2.60
N ALA A 18 -20.79 3.88 -2.48
CA ALA A 18 -19.40 3.88 -2.05
C ALA A 18 -19.30 3.43 -0.59
N ARG A 19 -18.50 2.39 -0.35
CA ARG A 19 -18.17 1.97 1.01
C ARG A 19 -17.29 3.05 1.64
N SER A 20 -17.82 3.67 2.69
CA SER A 20 -17.25 4.88 3.27
C SER A 20 -17.05 4.69 4.77
N ALA A 21 -15.92 5.17 5.28
CA ALA A 21 -15.59 5.16 6.71
C ALA A 21 -14.76 6.40 7.08
N VAL A 22 -14.68 6.66 8.38
CA VAL A 22 -13.92 7.78 8.95
C VAL A 22 -12.69 7.26 9.67
N ILE A 23 -11.53 7.83 9.34
CA ILE A 23 -10.30 7.62 10.12
C ILE A 23 -10.15 8.79 11.09
N ALA A 24 -10.42 8.52 12.36
CA ALA A 24 -10.24 9.48 13.45
C ALA A 24 -8.76 9.50 13.84
N ASN A 25 -8.00 10.43 13.26
CA ASN A 25 -6.56 10.56 13.53
C ASN A 25 -6.28 11.33 14.84
N LYS A 26 -5.10 11.10 15.43
CA LYS A 26 -4.60 11.73 16.67
C LYS A 26 -5.47 11.46 17.91
N GLN A 27 -5.99 10.24 18.01
CA GLN A 27 -6.86 9.82 19.12
C GLN A 27 -6.13 9.66 20.46
N ASP A 28 -4.81 9.84 20.47
CA ASP A 28 -3.97 9.95 21.65
C ASP A 28 -4.05 11.32 22.36
N LEU A 29 -4.54 12.34 21.67
CA LEU A 29 -4.53 13.70 22.22
C LEU A 29 -5.66 13.94 23.23
N PRO A 30 -5.42 14.72 24.29
CA PRO A 30 -6.47 15.12 25.22
C PRO A 30 -7.54 15.94 24.50
N GLY A 31 -8.81 15.60 24.75
CA GLY A 31 -9.95 16.24 24.07
C GLY A 31 -10.24 15.69 22.67
N ALA A 32 -9.57 14.62 22.24
CA ALA A 32 -10.02 13.86 21.09
C ALA A 32 -11.46 13.37 21.29
N LEU A 33 -12.31 13.58 20.29
CA LEU A 33 -13.66 13.03 20.30
C LEU A 33 -13.58 11.51 20.29
N ASP A 34 -14.40 10.88 21.13
CA ASP A 34 -14.56 9.43 21.12
C ASP A 34 -15.21 8.97 19.80
N LEU A 35 -14.95 7.71 19.45
CA LEU A 35 -15.40 7.15 18.19
C LEU A 35 -16.93 7.14 18.07
N GLU A 36 -17.66 6.82 19.14
CA GLU A 36 -19.13 6.76 19.13
C GLU A 36 -19.74 8.13 18.79
N THR A 37 -19.18 9.20 19.34
CA THR A 37 -19.56 10.57 19.01
C THR A 37 -19.29 10.90 17.54
N ILE A 38 -18.13 10.50 17.00
CA ILE A 38 -17.80 10.72 15.59
C ILE A 38 -18.76 9.93 14.68
N GLU A 39 -19.04 8.67 14.99
CA GLU A 39 -19.97 7.82 14.25
C GLU A 39 -21.38 8.42 14.24
N ARG A 40 -21.86 8.90 15.39
CA ARG A 40 -23.15 9.57 15.50
C ARG A 40 -23.24 10.85 14.66
N ILE A 41 -22.17 11.65 14.61
CA ILE A 41 -22.16 12.92 13.85
C ILE A 41 -22.10 12.68 12.34
N THR A 42 -21.35 11.66 11.92
CA THR A 42 -21.04 11.40 10.50
C THR A 42 -22.00 10.39 9.86
N GLY A 43 -22.59 9.51 10.66
CA GLY A 43 -23.37 8.36 10.20
C GLY A 43 -22.50 7.29 9.53
N LEU A 44 -21.18 7.31 9.75
CA LEU A 44 -20.20 6.40 9.16
C LEU A 44 -19.42 5.70 10.27
N LYS A 45 -18.98 4.46 10.02
CA LYS A 45 -18.08 3.74 10.94
C LYS A 45 -16.77 4.54 11.11
N ALA A 46 -16.29 4.66 12.35
CA ALA A 46 -15.07 5.40 12.66
C ALA A 46 -13.99 4.48 13.25
N TYR A 47 -12.74 4.71 12.84
CA TYR A 47 -11.58 3.96 13.31
C TYR A 47 -10.55 4.90 13.92
N ALA A 48 -10.12 4.62 15.14
CA ALA A 48 -9.07 5.40 15.79
C ALA A 48 -7.70 5.15 15.15
N MET A 49 -6.91 6.20 14.98
CA MET A 49 -5.61 6.13 14.33
C MET A 49 -4.62 7.13 14.94
N ILE A 50 -3.34 6.75 15.01
CA ILE A 50 -2.22 7.66 15.25
C ILE A 50 -1.29 7.52 14.04
N ALA A 51 -1.55 8.31 12.98
CA ALA A 51 -0.98 8.06 11.66
C ALA A 51 0.56 8.18 11.59
N ILE A 52 1.18 8.85 12.57
CA ILE A 52 2.64 8.99 12.64
C ILE A 52 3.34 7.72 13.13
N GLU A 53 2.63 6.78 13.75
CA GLU A 53 3.25 5.55 14.26
C GLU A 53 3.29 4.47 13.16
N GLN A 54 4.50 3.99 12.82
CA GLN A 54 4.68 2.96 11.77
C GLN A 54 3.89 1.67 12.05
N LYS A 55 3.74 1.26 13.32
CA LYS A 55 2.94 0.09 13.70
C LYS A 55 1.48 0.18 13.23
N ASN A 56 0.96 1.39 13.00
CA ASN A 56 -0.40 1.60 12.54
C ASN A 56 -0.58 1.42 11.02
N GLN A 57 0.49 1.12 10.26
CA GLN A 57 0.38 0.69 8.87
C GLN A 57 -0.43 -0.61 8.74
N ILE A 58 -0.20 -1.58 9.64
CA ILE A 58 -0.98 -2.82 9.71
C ILE A 58 -2.44 -2.51 10.04
N LYS A 59 -2.67 -1.58 10.98
CA LYS A 59 -4.01 -1.14 11.36
C LYS A 59 -4.74 -0.51 10.17
N MET A 60 -4.07 0.29 9.34
CA MET A 60 -4.64 0.86 8.12
C MET A 60 -5.09 -0.23 7.14
N MET A 61 -4.27 -1.26 6.95
CA MET A 61 -4.61 -2.37 6.05
C MET A 61 -5.84 -3.14 6.55
N ASN A 62 -5.95 -3.36 7.86
CA ASN A 62 -7.13 -3.98 8.45
C ASN A 62 -8.38 -3.10 8.27
N ILE A 63 -8.26 -1.77 8.41
CA ILE A 63 -9.36 -0.83 8.16
C ILE A 63 -9.79 -0.89 6.69
N LEU A 64 -8.84 -0.89 5.75
CA LEU A 64 -9.14 -0.98 4.32
C LEU A 64 -9.82 -2.31 3.99
N ALA A 65 -9.33 -3.43 4.53
CA ALA A 65 -9.95 -4.73 4.34
C ALA A 65 -11.38 -4.75 4.89
N ASP A 66 -11.62 -4.19 6.08
CA ASP A 66 -12.95 -4.09 6.69
C ASP A 66 -13.89 -3.23 5.84
N VAL A 67 -13.45 -2.04 5.41
CA VAL A 67 -14.24 -1.15 4.52
C VAL A 67 -14.54 -1.81 3.18
N LEU A 68 -13.58 -2.57 2.64
CA LEU A 68 -13.70 -3.26 1.36
C LEU A 68 -14.29 -4.68 1.51
N ASN A 69 -14.75 -5.08 2.70
CA ASN A 69 -15.18 -6.45 3.03
C ASN A 69 -14.28 -7.53 2.42
N LEU A 70 -12.96 -7.29 2.40
CA LEU A 70 -12.03 -8.24 1.85
C LEU A 70 -11.91 -9.43 2.79
N ASN A 71 -12.10 -10.63 2.26
CA ASN A 71 -11.83 -11.85 2.99
C ASN A 71 -10.32 -12.14 3.05
N SER A 72 -9.92 -13.14 3.84
CA SER A 72 -8.51 -13.50 4.01
C SER A 72 -7.82 -13.92 2.71
N GLU A 73 -8.54 -14.43 1.72
CA GLU A 73 -8.00 -14.78 0.40
C GLU A 73 -7.69 -13.51 -0.42
N GLU A 74 -8.57 -12.51 -0.37
CA GLU A 74 -8.37 -11.23 -1.05
C GLU A 74 -7.23 -10.42 -0.41
N ILE A 75 -7.06 -10.48 0.90
CA ILE A 75 -5.88 -9.91 1.57
C ILE A 75 -4.60 -10.66 1.17
N SER A 76 -4.68 -11.98 0.99
CA SER A 76 -3.55 -12.78 0.51
C SER A 76 -3.17 -12.44 -0.92
N SER A 77 -4.11 -11.98 -1.75
CA SER A 77 -3.81 -11.47 -3.10
C SER A 77 -2.94 -10.20 -3.11
N LEU A 78 -2.78 -9.52 -1.98
CA LEU A 78 -1.86 -8.38 -1.82
C LEU A 78 -0.43 -8.80 -1.43
N GLN A 79 -0.17 -10.08 -1.14
CA GLN A 79 1.18 -10.57 -0.82
C GLN A 79 2.22 -10.29 -1.92
N PRO A 80 1.91 -10.45 -3.22
CA PRO A 80 2.85 -10.10 -4.28
C PRO A 80 3.27 -8.63 -4.24
N LEU A 81 2.39 -7.70 -3.86
CA LEU A 81 2.74 -6.28 -3.70
C LEU A 81 3.74 -6.08 -2.55
N ARG A 82 3.56 -6.78 -1.43
CA ARG A 82 4.47 -6.72 -0.28
C ARG A 82 5.82 -7.33 -0.62
N GLU A 83 5.84 -8.45 -1.32
CA GLU A 83 7.06 -9.12 -1.78
C GLU A 83 7.83 -8.20 -2.73
N ARG A 84 7.15 -7.59 -3.71
CA ARG A 84 7.74 -6.60 -4.62
C ARG A 84 8.42 -5.47 -3.86
N ASP A 85 7.75 -4.87 -2.88
CA ASP A 85 8.29 -3.73 -2.13
C ASP A 85 9.52 -4.12 -1.28
N GLN A 86 9.57 -5.35 -0.78
CA GLN A 86 10.75 -5.87 -0.09
C GLN A 86 11.90 -6.12 -1.08
N LEU A 87 11.61 -6.76 -2.21
CA LEU A 87 12.61 -7.02 -3.25
C LEU A 87 13.22 -5.74 -3.82
N ILE A 88 12.45 -4.65 -3.95
CA ILE A 88 12.99 -3.35 -4.37
C ILE A 88 14.08 -2.87 -3.40
N LYS A 89 13.86 -2.97 -2.08
CA LYS A 89 14.87 -2.61 -1.07
C LYS A 89 16.09 -3.52 -1.13
N ASP A 90 15.87 -4.81 -1.34
CA ASP A 90 16.95 -5.79 -1.44
C ASP A 90 17.79 -5.54 -2.71
N ALA A 91 17.18 -5.13 -3.82
CA ALA A 91 17.87 -4.74 -5.04
C ALA A 91 18.74 -3.48 -4.84
N GLU A 92 18.20 -2.46 -4.16
CA GLU A 92 18.97 -1.25 -3.81
C GLU A 92 20.18 -1.59 -2.95
N LEU A 93 20.01 -2.48 -1.97
CA LEU A 93 21.11 -2.94 -1.12
C LEU A 93 22.14 -3.75 -1.91
N ALA A 94 21.71 -4.65 -2.79
CA ALA A 94 22.59 -5.43 -3.65
C ALA A 94 23.44 -4.53 -4.57
N LEU A 95 22.82 -3.53 -5.20
CA LEU A 95 23.52 -2.54 -6.02
C LEU A 95 24.53 -1.73 -5.20
N LYS A 96 24.17 -1.32 -3.98
CA LYS A 96 25.08 -0.59 -3.08
C LYS A 96 26.30 -1.42 -2.65
N ASN A 97 26.12 -2.73 -2.51
CA ASN A 97 27.18 -3.66 -2.17
C ASN A 97 27.94 -4.20 -3.40
N GLU A 98 27.66 -3.67 -4.60
CA GLU A 98 28.23 -4.12 -5.88
C GLU A 98 27.99 -5.60 -6.19
N ASP A 99 26.97 -6.21 -5.57
CA ASP A 99 26.53 -7.57 -5.87
C ASP A 99 25.58 -7.57 -7.07
N PHE A 100 26.17 -7.32 -8.24
CA PHE A 100 25.45 -7.21 -9.50
C PHE A 100 24.76 -8.52 -9.91
N LYS A 101 25.30 -9.68 -9.54
CA LYS A 101 24.66 -10.97 -9.81
C LYS A 101 23.37 -11.11 -9.02
N TYR A 102 23.40 -10.77 -7.74
CA TYR A 102 22.21 -10.84 -6.91
C TYR A 102 21.18 -9.78 -7.31
N ALA A 103 21.63 -8.57 -7.67
CA ALA A 103 20.75 -7.51 -8.15
C ALA A 103 19.97 -7.89 -9.43
N GLU A 104 20.62 -8.57 -10.39
CA GLU A 104 19.96 -9.05 -11.60
C GLU A 104 18.82 -10.04 -11.28
N ILE A 105 19.10 -11.06 -10.46
CA ILE A 105 18.11 -12.05 -10.01
C ILE A 105 16.92 -11.37 -9.34
N ILE A 106 17.17 -10.37 -8.49
CA ILE A 106 16.10 -9.65 -7.80
C ILE A 106 15.26 -8.85 -8.81
N PHE A 107 15.87 -8.15 -9.77
CA PHE A 107 15.13 -7.38 -10.77
C PHE A 107 14.27 -8.26 -11.68
N GLU A 108 14.72 -9.47 -12.05
CA GLU A 108 13.88 -10.44 -12.77
C GLU A 108 12.67 -10.88 -11.94
N LYS A 109 12.86 -11.14 -10.64
CA LYS A 109 11.77 -11.50 -9.73
C LYS A 109 10.75 -10.37 -9.59
N ILE A 110 11.21 -9.13 -9.42
CA ILE A 110 10.34 -7.95 -9.37
C ILE A 110 9.53 -7.84 -10.67
N ALA A 111 10.18 -7.98 -11.83
CA ALA A 111 9.52 -7.92 -13.13
C ALA A 111 8.42 -8.98 -13.27
N LYS A 112 8.71 -10.22 -12.87
CA LYS A 112 7.74 -11.31 -12.87
C LYS A 112 6.52 -11.01 -12.00
N ILE A 113 6.74 -10.54 -10.77
CA ILE A 113 5.66 -10.14 -9.87
C ILE A 113 4.81 -9.02 -10.48
N CYS A 114 5.44 -8.02 -11.12
CA CYS A 114 4.72 -6.94 -11.79
C CYS A 114 3.82 -7.47 -12.91
N PHE A 115 4.26 -8.45 -13.70
CA PHE A 115 3.40 -9.09 -14.70
C PHE A 115 2.26 -9.90 -14.09
N GLU A 116 2.51 -10.62 -12.99
CA GLU A 116 1.48 -11.40 -12.28
C GLU A 116 0.36 -10.52 -11.73
N ILE A 117 0.68 -9.30 -11.27
CA ILE A 117 -0.31 -8.32 -10.78
C ILE A 117 -0.89 -7.42 -11.87
N GLY A 118 -0.49 -7.59 -13.13
CA GLY A 118 -0.97 -6.80 -14.27
C GLY A 118 -0.30 -5.43 -14.48
N ASP A 119 0.79 -5.14 -13.77
CA ASP A 119 1.60 -3.92 -13.94
C ASP A 119 2.66 -4.12 -15.03
N GLU A 120 2.22 -4.16 -16.29
CA GLU A 120 3.10 -4.42 -17.43
C GLU A 120 4.19 -3.35 -17.62
N HIS A 121 3.88 -2.09 -17.27
CA HIS A 121 4.81 -0.99 -17.47
C HIS A 121 6.03 -1.14 -16.57
N PHE A 122 5.81 -1.31 -15.25
CA PHE A 122 6.90 -1.56 -14.31
C PHE A 122 7.60 -2.89 -14.58
N GLY A 123 6.86 -3.93 -14.97
CA GLY A 123 7.44 -5.22 -15.34
C GLY A 123 8.50 -5.09 -16.44
N LYS A 124 8.20 -4.34 -17.51
CA LYS A 124 9.16 -4.09 -18.60
C LYS A 124 10.37 -3.26 -18.14
N GLU A 125 10.17 -2.28 -17.26
CA GLU A 125 11.26 -1.46 -16.74
C GLU A 125 12.26 -2.29 -15.92
N PHE A 126 11.76 -3.11 -14.99
CA PHE A 126 12.62 -3.96 -14.16
C PHE A 126 13.30 -5.06 -14.97
N TYR A 127 12.62 -5.62 -15.96
CA TYR A 127 13.24 -6.56 -16.89
C TYR A 127 14.40 -5.90 -17.67
N ALA A 128 14.20 -4.69 -18.19
CA ALA A 128 15.27 -3.96 -18.88
C ALA A 128 16.46 -3.62 -17.96
N LYS A 129 16.22 -3.38 -16.65
CA LYS A 129 17.30 -3.20 -15.66
C LYS A 129 18.10 -4.50 -15.46
N ALA A 130 17.42 -5.64 -15.33
CA ALA A 130 18.06 -6.95 -15.25
C ALA A 130 18.94 -7.23 -16.49
N GLU A 131 18.41 -7.00 -17.70
CA GLU A 131 19.16 -7.19 -18.93
C GLU A 131 20.41 -6.32 -19.02
N LYS A 132 20.33 -5.04 -18.59
CA LYS A 132 21.51 -4.15 -18.57
C LYS A 132 22.61 -4.68 -17.66
N ILE A 133 22.25 -5.19 -16.48
CA ILE A 133 23.22 -5.77 -15.55
C ILE A 133 23.80 -7.07 -16.12
N ASN A 134 22.97 -7.91 -16.74
CA ASN A 134 23.42 -9.14 -17.40
C ASN A 134 24.43 -8.85 -18.53
N GLN A 135 24.15 -7.84 -19.37
CA GLN A 135 25.07 -7.38 -20.40
C GLN A 135 26.39 -6.86 -19.81
N PHE A 136 26.32 -6.06 -18.74
CA PHE A 136 27.52 -5.59 -18.03
C PHE A 136 28.37 -6.75 -17.50
N LEU A 137 27.75 -7.76 -16.89
CA LEU A 137 28.43 -8.96 -16.39
C LEU A 137 29.05 -9.81 -17.50
N LYS A 138 28.40 -9.91 -18.67
CA LYS A 138 28.94 -10.63 -19.83
C LYS A 138 30.13 -9.92 -20.48
N ASN A 139 30.13 -8.58 -20.49
CA ASN A 139 31.22 -7.78 -21.05
C ASN A 139 32.41 -7.60 -20.08
N SER A 140 32.24 -7.98 -18.81
CA SER A 140 33.27 -7.88 -17.76
C SER A 140 34.00 -9.21 -17.48
N ASN A 141 33.68 -10.27 -18.22
CA ASN A 141 34.41 -11.54 -18.27
C ASN A 141 35.19 -11.65 -19.58
#